data_AF-A0A9E1UYI0-F1
#
_entry.id   AF-A0A9E1UYI0-F1
#
_cell.length_a   1.000
_cell.length_b   1.000
_cell.length_c   1.000
_cell.angle_alpha   90.00
_cell.angle_beta   90.00
_cell.angle_gamma   90.00
#
_symmetry.space_group_name_H-M   'P 1'
#
loop_
_entity.id
_entity.type
_entity.pdbx_description
1 polymer ?
#
loop_
_entity_poly.entity_id
_entity_poly.type
_entity_poly.pdbx_seq_one_letter_code
_entity_poly.pdbx_strand_id
1 'polypeptide(L)'
;MAAWGTRAQLALDSLGMQPTVGIPTGGVNLMDIPLLEKVGGHASGSYRSDPEEVYLAFQRAIGACFIDQFIPRNPLTMAAHGYGDATELRAGTGAPEIRCDGMLIDGPEAVVAHLERIVFPRLREAAALYDEEDAGQVQRLIAAEETVQERFGNDLLKVPYSGFQAFPRLRYGQYGYNHYFCAYALYPEVMEEDFRLQADLAVK
;
A
#
# COMPACT_ATOMS: atom_id res chain seq x y z
N MET A 1 -0.87 -20.04 -22.98
CA MET A 1 -0.62 -19.56 -21.61
C MET A 1 -0.37 -20.77 -20.73
N ALA A 2 0.65 -20.75 -19.88
CA ALA A 2 0.86 -21.81 -18.91
C ALA A 2 -0.33 -21.86 -17.93
N ALA A 3 -0.71 -23.05 -17.47
CA ALA A 3 -1.76 -23.18 -16.47
C ALA A 3 -1.31 -22.56 -15.13
N TRP A 4 -2.24 -21.95 -14.41
CA TRP A 4 -1.99 -21.46 -13.05
C TRP A 4 -1.68 -22.63 -12.11
N GLY A 5 -0.77 -22.40 -11.17
CA GLY A 5 -0.52 -23.30 -10.06
C GLY A 5 -1.69 -23.32 -9.08
N THR A 6 -1.74 -24.35 -8.23
CA THR A 6 -2.87 -24.62 -7.33
C THR A 6 -3.21 -23.43 -6.46
N ARG A 7 -2.21 -22.71 -5.94
CA ARG A 7 -2.43 -21.58 -5.02
C ARG A 7 -2.95 -20.34 -5.74
N ALA A 8 -2.35 -20.00 -6.87
CA ALA A 8 -2.83 -18.90 -7.71
C ALA A 8 -4.24 -19.18 -8.23
N GLN A 9 -4.54 -20.42 -8.66
CA GLN A 9 -5.87 -20.80 -9.10
C GLN A 9 -6.90 -20.70 -7.97
N LEU A 10 -6.57 -21.14 -6.75
CA LEU A 10 -7.44 -20.97 -5.58
C LEU A 10 -7.77 -19.50 -5.32
N ALA A 11 -6.78 -18.60 -5.43
CA ALA A 11 -7.00 -17.16 -5.30
C ALA A 11 -7.90 -16.61 -6.42
N LEU A 12 -7.64 -16.97 -7.67
CA LEU A 12 -8.44 -16.56 -8.83
C LEU A 12 -9.89 -17.01 -8.72
N ASP A 13 -10.11 -18.29 -8.42
CA ASP A 13 -11.45 -18.86 -8.28
C ASP A 13 -12.22 -18.18 -7.15
N SER A 14 -11.56 -17.91 -6.02
CA SER A 14 -12.18 -17.23 -4.88
C SER A 14 -12.51 -15.77 -5.19
N LEU A 15 -11.62 -15.03 -5.86
CA LEU A 15 -11.87 -13.65 -6.30
C LEU A 15 -13.00 -13.59 -7.35
N GLY A 16 -13.07 -14.60 -8.22
CA GLY A 16 -14.14 -14.79 -9.19
C GLY A 16 -15.45 -15.33 -8.60
N MET A 17 -15.57 -15.42 -7.27
CA MET A 17 -16.72 -15.96 -6.54
C MET A 17 -17.14 -17.37 -6.97
N GLN A 18 -16.19 -18.20 -7.40
CA GLN A 18 -16.42 -19.60 -7.72
C GLN A 18 -16.40 -20.48 -6.46
N PRO A 19 -17.11 -21.62 -6.44
CA PRO A 19 -16.97 -22.60 -5.37
C PRO A 19 -15.54 -23.15 -5.29
N THR A 20 -14.91 -23.08 -4.11
CA THR A 20 -13.55 -23.57 -3.87
C THR A 20 -13.48 -24.53 -2.69
N VAL A 21 -12.44 -25.36 -2.63
CA VAL A 21 -12.09 -26.16 -1.45
C VAL A 21 -10.93 -25.50 -0.74
N GLY A 22 -11.22 -24.79 0.35
CA GLY A 22 -10.26 -24.01 1.12
C GLY A 22 -10.52 -22.50 1.03
N ILE A 23 -9.70 -21.72 1.74
CA ILE A 23 -9.76 -20.24 1.72
C ILE A 23 -8.37 -19.75 1.34
N PRO A 24 -8.23 -18.92 0.29
CA PRO A 24 -6.92 -18.39 -0.10
C PRO A 24 -6.36 -17.50 0.99
N THR A 25 -5.06 -17.56 1.21
CA THR A 25 -4.33 -16.69 2.12
C THR A 25 -3.60 -15.59 1.34
N GLY A 26 -3.70 -14.36 1.81
CA GLY A 26 -2.90 -13.25 1.28
C GLY A 26 -1.47 -13.29 1.81
N GLY A 27 -0.57 -12.60 1.11
CA GLY A 27 0.81 -12.40 1.54
C GLY A 27 0.92 -11.54 2.79
N VAL A 28 2.04 -11.68 3.52
CA VAL A 28 2.31 -10.94 4.75
C VAL A 28 3.54 -10.05 4.59
N ASN A 29 3.38 -8.74 4.77
CA ASN A 29 4.48 -7.78 4.77
C ASN A 29 5.19 -7.71 6.13
N LEU A 30 5.97 -8.74 6.43
CA LEU A 30 6.74 -8.84 7.67
C LEU A 30 8.00 -7.95 7.61
N MET A 31 8.28 -7.22 8.69
CA MET A 31 9.45 -6.33 8.81
C MET A 31 10.61 -6.95 9.62
N ASP A 32 10.48 -8.21 10.02
CA ASP A 32 11.48 -8.97 10.76
C ASP A 32 12.34 -9.79 9.79
N ILE A 33 13.53 -9.28 9.48
CA ILE A 33 14.46 -9.90 8.52
C ILE A 33 14.91 -11.30 8.98
N PRO A 34 15.35 -11.52 10.23
CA PRO A 34 15.73 -12.85 10.69
C PRO A 34 14.60 -13.89 10.54
N LEU A 35 13.35 -13.50 10.78
CA LEU A 35 12.22 -14.40 10.60
C LEU A 35 11.91 -14.69 9.13
N LEU A 36 12.01 -13.69 8.24
CA LEU A 36 11.91 -13.88 6.79
C LEU A 36 12.94 -14.90 6.29
N GLU A 37 14.21 -14.73 6.67
CA GLU A 37 15.30 -15.63 6.30
C GLU A 37 15.06 -17.05 6.83
N LYS A 38 14.72 -17.17 8.12
CA LYS A 38 14.50 -18.47 8.77
C LYS A 38 13.36 -19.25 8.13
N VAL A 39 12.20 -18.61 7.92
CA VAL A 39 11.01 -19.28 7.38
C VAL A 39 11.15 -19.53 5.88
N GLY A 40 11.80 -18.62 5.15
CA GLY A 40 12.14 -18.82 3.74
C GLY A 40 13.23 -19.88 3.50
N GLY A 41 13.89 -20.38 4.55
CA GLY A 41 14.96 -21.39 4.42
C GLY A 41 16.30 -20.82 3.94
N HIS A 42 16.52 -19.51 4.12
CA HIS A 42 17.75 -18.83 3.74
C HIS A 42 18.72 -18.66 4.92
N ALA A 43 20.00 -18.52 4.61
CA ALA A 43 21.03 -18.26 5.61
C ALA A 43 20.90 -16.83 6.18
N SER A 44 21.32 -16.65 7.43
CA SER A 44 21.35 -15.32 8.07
C SER A 44 22.14 -14.30 7.24
N GLY A 45 21.54 -13.13 6.99
CA GLY A 45 22.12 -12.03 6.21
C GLY A 45 21.81 -12.08 4.70
N SER A 46 21.16 -13.13 4.21
CA SER A 46 20.80 -13.30 2.79
C SER A 46 19.80 -12.25 2.29
N TYR A 47 18.96 -11.70 3.17
CA TYR A 47 17.95 -10.71 2.80
C TYR A 47 18.55 -9.43 2.23
N ARG A 48 19.73 -9.02 2.73
CA ARG A 48 20.39 -7.79 2.23
C ARG A 48 20.93 -7.95 0.82
N SER A 49 21.34 -9.17 0.44
CA SER A 49 21.86 -9.46 -0.90
C SER A 49 20.74 -9.69 -1.91
N ASP A 50 19.65 -10.34 -1.50
CA ASP A 50 18.53 -10.67 -2.38
C ASP A 50 17.18 -10.56 -1.63
N PRO A 51 16.72 -9.32 -1.37
CA PRO A 51 15.49 -9.10 -0.59
C PRO A 51 14.25 -9.66 -1.29
N GLU A 52 14.26 -9.68 -2.62
CA GLU A 52 13.11 -10.11 -3.42
C GLU A 52 12.93 -11.62 -3.35
N GLU A 53 14.01 -12.40 -3.55
CA GLU A 53 13.90 -13.86 -3.48
C GLU A 53 13.63 -14.35 -2.06
N VAL A 54 14.32 -13.81 -1.05
CA VAL A 54 14.07 -14.21 0.35
C VAL A 54 12.64 -13.90 0.77
N TYR A 55 12.11 -12.73 0.37
CA TYR A 55 10.71 -12.38 0.61
C TYR A 55 9.76 -13.36 -0.10
N LEU A 56 9.98 -13.69 -1.38
CA LEU A 56 9.11 -14.62 -2.10
C LEU A 56 9.20 -16.05 -1.53
N ALA A 57 10.39 -16.52 -1.15
CA ALA A 57 10.56 -17.80 -0.47
C ALA A 57 9.78 -17.86 0.84
N PHE A 58 9.80 -16.78 1.64
CA PHE A 58 8.96 -16.65 2.81
C PHE A 58 7.46 -16.75 2.48
N GLN A 59 6.96 -16.00 1.49
CA GLN A 59 5.55 -16.04 1.08
C GLN A 59 5.12 -17.45 0.64
N ARG A 60 5.99 -18.13 -0.12
CA ARG A 60 5.77 -19.51 -0.55
C ARG A 60 5.76 -20.46 0.65
N ALA A 61 6.65 -20.29 1.61
CA ALA A 61 6.73 -21.14 2.81
C ALA A 61 5.49 -21.01 3.71
N ILE A 62 4.92 -19.80 3.84
CA ILE A 62 3.71 -19.58 4.65
C ILE A 62 2.41 -19.94 3.91
N GLY A 63 2.49 -20.43 2.67
CA GLY A 63 1.33 -20.86 1.91
C GLY A 63 0.55 -19.73 1.25
N ALA A 64 1.12 -18.53 1.08
CA ALA A 64 0.44 -17.42 0.44
C ALA A 64 -0.04 -17.81 -0.97
N CYS A 65 -1.27 -17.42 -1.29
CA CYS A 65 -1.93 -17.68 -2.57
C CYS A 65 -1.89 -16.47 -3.50
N PHE A 66 -1.83 -15.27 -2.94
CA PHE A 66 -1.67 -14.03 -3.68
C PHE A 66 -0.89 -12.98 -2.89
N ILE A 67 -0.34 -11.99 -3.58
CA ILE A 67 0.24 -10.79 -2.99
C ILE A 67 -0.31 -9.59 -3.74
N ASP A 68 -0.83 -8.61 -3.01
CA ASP A 68 -1.19 -7.31 -3.56
C ASP A 68 -0.02 -6.34 -3.46
N GLN A 69 0.42 -6.04 -2.25
CA GLN A 69 1.49 -5.09 -1.97
C GLN A 69 2.86 -5.80 -1.93
N PHE A 70 3.61 -5.70 -3.02
CA PHE A 70 4.96 -6.25 -3.11
C PHE A 70 6.02 -5.20 -2.72
N ILE A 71 6.44 -5.22 -1.45
CA ILE A 71 7.38 -4.23 -0.87
C ILE A 71 8.59 -4.88 -0.16
N PRO A 72 9.33 -5.79 -0.84
CA PRO A 72 10.43 -6.56 -0.23
C PRO A 72 11.59 -5.68 0.24
N ARG A 73 11.70 -4.44 -0.24
CA ARG A 73 12.80 -3.52 0.15
C ARG A 73 12.48 -2.69 1.38
N ASN A 74 11.22 -2.65 1.86
CA ASN A 74 10.86 -1.87 3.04
C ASN A 74 11.65 -2.26 4.30
N PRO A 75 11.84 -3.57 4.61
CA PRO A 75 12.64 -3.96 5.78
C PRO A 75 14.09 -3.44 5.75
N LEU A 76 14.66 -3.14 4.57
CA LEU A 76 16.03 -2.62 4.46
C LEU A 76 16.19 -1.20 5.01
N THR A 77 15.10 -0.47 5.18
CA THR A 77 15.08 0.88 5.77
C THR A 77 14.89 0.86 7.29
N MET A 78 14.75 -0.32 7.88
CA MET A 78 14.44 -0.55 9.28
C MET A 78 15.59 -1.28 9.99
N ALA A 79 15.48 -1.45 11.31
CA ALA A 79 16.32 -2.37 12.04
C ALA A 79 15.92 -3.83 11.76
N ALA A 80 16.71 -4.80 12.23
CA ALA A 80 16.52 -6.21 11.91
C ALA A 80 15.13 -6.75 12.28
N HIS A 81 14.52 -6.23 13.34
CA HIS A 81 13.21 -6.64 13.86
C HIS A 81 12.13 -5.55 13.66
N GLY A 82 12.24 -4.75 12.59
CA GLY A 82 11.36 -3.62 12.31
C GLY A 82 11.94 -2.28 12.79
N TYR A 83 11.08 -1.35 13.24
CA TYR A 83 11.52 -0.01 13.64
C TYR A 83 12.62 -0.05 14.72
N GLY A 84 13.67 0.75 14.53
CA GLY A 84 14.71 0.97 15.53
C GLY A 84 15.05 2.44 15.67
N ASP A 85 16.02 2.78 16.52
CA ASP A 85 16.35 4.16 16.90
C ASP A 85 16.75 5.06 15.71
N ALA A 86 17.31 4.45 14.65
CA ALA A 86 17.72 5.16 13.44
C ALA A 86 16.61 5.23 12.37
N THR A 87 15.43 4.64 12.60
CA THR A 87 14.35 4.66 11.62
C THR A 87 13.71 6.05 11.59
N GLU A 88 13.66 6.65 10.40
CA GLU A 88 12.99 7.93 10.19
C GLU A 88 11.50 7.82 10.57
N LEU A 89 11.09 8.60 11.56
CA LEU A 89 9.70 8.67 11.97
C LEU A 89 8.93 9.61 11.05
N ARG A 90 7.71 9.21 10.72
CA ARG A 90 6.73 9.97 9.93
C ARG A 90 5.54 10.30 10.82
N ALA A 91 4.59 11.07 10.31
CA ALA A 91 3.43 11.49 11.08
C ALA A 91 2.67 10.31 11.73
N GLY A 92 2.53 9.19 11.01
CA GLY A 92 1.91 7.95 11.52
C GLY A 92 2.79 7.11 12.44
N THR A 93 4.09 7.42 12.58
CA THR A 93 5.05 6.66 13.42
C THR A 93 5.69 7.52 14.51
N GLY A 94 5.14 8.70 14.78
CA GLY A 94 5.54 9.54 15.93
C GLY A 94 6.60 10.59 15.63
N ALA A 95 6.65 11.13 14.39
CA ALA A 95 7.52 12.26 14.08
C ALA A 95 7.29 13.43 15.07
N PRO A 96 8.35 14.07 15.59
CA PRO A 96 8.23 15.17 16.54
C PRO A 96 7.65 16.43 15.91
N GLU A 97 7.83 16.59 14.60
CA GLU A 97 7.29 17.69 13.82
C GLU A 97 6.67 17.13 12.52
N ILE A 98 5.46 17.57 12.20
CA ILE A 98 4.75 17.15 11.00
C ILE A 98 4.64 18.35 10.07
N ARG A 99 5.18 18.22 8.86
CA ARG A 99 5.04 19.22 7.80
C ARG A 99 4.38 18.64 6.56
N CYS A 100 3.38 19.35 6.05
CA CYS A 100 2.68 19.02 4.81
C CYS A 100 2.81 20.20 3.86
N ASP A 101 3.37 19.98 2.66
CA ASP A 101 3.54 21.03 1.65
C ASP A 101 4.22 22.31 2.20
N GLY A 102 5.19 22.15 3.10
CA GLY A 102 5.91 23.24 3.78
C GLY A 102 5.18 23.85 4.98
N MET A 103 3.90 23.54 5.18
CA MET A 103 3.09 23.99 6.31
C MET A 103 3.32 23.12 7.54
N LEU A 104 3.57 23.75 8.69
CA LEU A 104 3.60 23.07 9.98
C LEU A 104 2.18 22.62 10.36
N ILE A 105 2.06 21.37 10.80
CA ILE A 105 0.82 20.79 11.31
C ILE A 105 0.98 20.62 12.82
N ASP A 106 0.53 21.61 13.57
CA ASP A 106 0.63 21.69 15.04
C ASP A 106 -0.73 21.58 15.75
N GLY A 107 -1.83 21.48 15.00
CA GLY A 107 -3.18 21.44 15.52
C GLY A 107 -4.22 21.04 14.47
N PRO A 108 -5.47 20.80 14.90
CA PRO A 108 -6.56 20.47 13.98
C PRO A 108 -6.88 21.62 13.01
N GLU A 109 -6.72 22.88 13.43
CA GLU A 109 -6.88 24.06 12.57
C GLU A 109 -5.87 24.07 11.41
N ALA A 110 -4.62 23.64 11.68
CA ALA A 110 -3.59 23.54 10.67
C ALA A 110 -3.90 22.44 9.64
N VAL A 111 -4.50 21.32 10.08
CA VAL A 111 -5.00 20.27 9.18
C VAL A 111 -6.09 20.82 8.28
N VAL A 112 -7.11 21.48 8.84
CA VAL A 112 -8.23 22.08 8.10
C VAL A 112 -7.71 23.10 7.08
N ALA A 113 -6.85 24.02 7.51
CA ALA A 113 -6.28 25.03 6.62
C ALA A 113 -5.47 24.40 5.48
N HIS A 114 -4.73 23.32 5.73
CA HIS A 114 -4.01 22.59 4.68
C HIS A 114 -4.99 21.87 3.73
N LEU A 115 -6.04 21.24 4.25
CA LEU A 115 -7.07 20.59 3.45
C LEU A 115 -7.72 21.58 2.47
N GLU A 116 -8.25 22.68 2.99
CA GLU A 116 -9.01 23.65 2.19
C GLU A 116 -8.13 24.41 1.19
N ARG A 117 -6.91 24.80 1.59
CA ARG A 117 -6.05 25.65 0.77
C ARG A 117 -5.23 24.88 -0.26
N ILE A 118 -4.92 23.61 0.02
CA ILE A 118 -3.98 22.83 -0.81
C ILE A 118 -4.64 21.55 -1.32
N VAL A 119 -5.19 20.72 -0.44
CA VAL A 119 -5.68 19.40 -0.83
C VAL A 119 -6.94 19.48 -1.70
N PHE A 120 -7.93 20.30 -1.32
CA PHE A 120 -9.18 20.41 -2.08
C PHE A 120 -8.97 20.97 -3.49
N PRO A 121 -8.20 22.07 -3.69
CA PRO A 121 -7.85 22.51 -5.04
C PRO A 121 -7.17 21.41 -5.86
N ARG A 122 -6.21 20.68 -5.28
CA ARG A 122 -5.52 19.58 -5.97
C ARG A 122 -6.44 18.43 -6.35
N LEU A 123 -7.37 18.03 -5.48
CA LEU A 123 -8.34 16.98 -5.79
C LEU A 123 -9.27 17.41 -6.93
N ARG A 124 -9.76 18.65 -6.91
CA ARG A 124 -10.61 19.20 -7.98
C ARG A 124 -9.86 19.30 -9.30
N GLU A 125 -8.61 19.76 -9.27
CA GLU A 125 -7.74 19.82 -10.45
C GLU A 125 -7.47 18.42 -11.00
N ALA A 126 -7.11 17.46 -10.15
CA ALA A 126 -6.90 16.08 -10.55
C ALA A 126 -8.16 15.47 -11.21
N ALA A 127 -9.34 15.72 -10.66
CA ALA A 127 -10.60 15.24 -11.23
C ALA A 127 -10.94 15.92 -12.56
N ALA A 128 -10.57 17.19 -12.74
CA ALA A 128 -10.81 17.94 -13.97
C ALA A 128 -9.83 17.56 -15.10
N LEU A 129 -8.59 17.19 -14.74
CA LEU A 129 -7.54 16.79 -15.67
C LEU A 129 -7.50 15.28 -15.93
N TYR A 130 -8.36 14.51 -15.28
CA TYR A 130 -8.39 13.06 -15.46
C TYR A 130 -8.83 12.71 -16.88
N ASP A 131 -8.00 11.91 -17.56
CA ASP A 131 -8.27 11.39 -18.89
C ASP A 131 -8.66 9.91 -18.77
N GLU A 132 -9.98 9.64 -18.85
CA GLU A 132 -10.55 8.29 -18.81
C GLU A 132 -10.03 7.40 -19.96
N GLU A 133 -9.52 8.00 -21.03
CA GLU A 133 -9.04 7.32 -22.23
C GLU A 133 -7.50 7.30 -22.36
N ASP A 134 -6.73 7.67 -21.31
CA ASP A 134 -5.26 7.53 -21.34
C ASP A 134 -4.85 6.06 -21.32
N ALA A 135 -4.91 5.43 -22.49
CA ALA A 135 -4.48 4.08 -22.74
C ALA A 135 -3.00 3.89 -22.38
N GLY A 136 -2.18 4.95 -22.48
CA GLY A 136 -0.78 4.90 -22.08
C GLY A 136 -0.61 4.68 -20.59
N GLN A 137 -1.42 5.34 -19.75
CA GLN A 137 -1.41 5.15 -18.30
C GLN A 137 -1.89 3.74 -17.92
N VAL A 138 -2.99 3.28 -18.51
CA VAL A 138 -3.51 1.92 -18.27
C VAL A 138 -2.47 0.86 -18.63
N GLN A 139 -1.82 0.99 -19.80
CA GLN A 139 -0.78 0.04 -20.22
C GLN A 139 0.44 0.07 -19.30
N ARG A 140 0.85 1.25 -18.80
CA ARG A 140 1.94 1.35 -17.81
C ARG A 140 1.61 0.63 -16.51
N LEU A 141 0.37 0.76 -16.03
CA LEU A 141 -0.10 0.08 -14.82
C LEU A 141 -0.12 -1.44 -15.00
N ILE A 142 -0.71 -1.93 -16.10
CA ILE A 142 -0.74 -3.37 -16.41
C ILE A 142 0.67 -3.94 -16.55
N ALA A 143 1.55 -3.29 -17.32
CA ALA A 143 2.91 -3.76 -17.53
C ALA A 143 3.73 -3.82 -16.22
N ALA A 144 3.50 -2.89 -15.30
CA ALA A 144 4.14 -2.93 -13.97
C ALA A 144 3.68 -4.14 -13.16
N GLU A 145 2.38 -4.48 -13.21
CA GLU A 145 1.85 -5.66 -12.54
C GLU A 145 2.33 -6.98 -13.19
N GLU A 146 2.37 -7.03 -14.53
CA GLU A 146 2.91 -8.17 -15.28
C GLU A 146 4.38 -8.44 -14.93
N THR A 147 5.20 -7.38 -14.85
CA THR A 147 6.61 -7.48 -14.46
C THR A 147 6.78 -8.12 -13.08
N VAL A 148 5.87 -7.82 -12.14
CA VAL A 148 5.89 -8.44 -10.80
C VAL A 148 5.36 -9.88 -10.86
N GLN A 149 4.29 -10.13 -11.63
CA GLN A 149 3.72 -11.47 -11.83
C GLN A 149 4.75 -12.46 -12.42
N GLU A 150 5.60 -12.00 -13.36
CA GLU A 150 6.69 -12.81 -13.91
C GLU A 150 7.65 -13.32 -12.83
N ARG A 151 7.94 -12.49 -11.82
CA ARG A 151 8.81 -12.86 -10.69
C ARG A 151 8.13 -13.84 -9.72
N PHE A 152 6.82 -13.72 -9.57
CA PHE A 152 6.05 -14.62 -8.71
C PHE A 152 5.99 -16.03 -9.29
N GLY A 153 5.98 -16.13 -10.62
CA GLY A 153 5.71 -17.35 -11.36
C GLY A 153 4.22 -17.67 -11.35
N ASN A 154 3.87 -18.90 -11.71
CA ASN A 154 2.46 -19.27 -11.94
C ASN A 154 1.73 -19.77 -10.67
N ASP A 155 2.43 -20.00 -9.56
CA ASP A 155 1.79 -20.52 -8.34
C ASP A 155 1.44 -19.43 -7.32
N LEU A 156 1.81 -18.17 -7.57
CA LEU A 156 1.47 -17.05 -6.70
C LEU A 156 0.86 -15.92 -7.52
N LEU A 157 -0.37 -15.53 -7.18
CA LEU A 157 -1.11 -14.52 -7.94
C LEU A 157 -0.70 -13.11 -7.52
N LYS A 158 -0.31 -12.26 -8.47
CA LYS A 158 -0.23 -10.81 -8.26
C LYS A 158 -1.63 -10.22 -8.34
N VAL A 159 -2.04 -9.53 -7.29
CA VAL A 159 -3.30 -8.76 -7.25
C VAL A 159 -2.96 -7.27 -7.33
N PRO A 160 -3.71 -6.44 -8.06
CA PRO A 160 -3.43 -5.00 -8.12
C PRO A 160 -3.51 -4.33 -6.74
N TYR A 161 -2.51 -3.50 -6.40
CA TYR A 161 -2.51 -2.79 -5.11
C TYR A 161 -2.83 -1.30 -5.23
N SER A 162 -2.23 -0.60 -6.19
CA SER A 162 -2.38 0.84 -6.35
C SER A 162 -2.52 1.21 -7.82
N GLY A 163 -3.34 2.21 -8.11
CA GLY A 163 -3.51 2.78 -9.44
C GLY A 163 -4.64 2.17 -10.28
N PHE A 164 -5.18 1.01 -9.88
CA PHE A 164 -6.36 0.40 -10.53
C PHE A 164 -7.67 0.71 -9.80
N GLN A 165 -7.56 1.06 -8.53
CA GLN A 165 -8.65 1.40 -7.65
C GLN A 165 -8.24 2.59 -6.80
N ALA A 166 -9.18 3.50 -6.59
CA ALA A 166 -9.08 4.55 -5.61
C ALA A 166 -10.24 4.39 -4.61
N PHE A 167 -9.96 4.70 -3.35
CA PHE A 167 -10.97 4.70 -2.30
C PHE A 167 -10.71 5.88 -1.36
N PRO A 168 -11.74 6.60 -0.92
CA PRO A 168 -11.57 7.66 0.06
C PRO A 168 -10.91 7.13 1.33
N ARG A 169 -9.87 7.83 1.81
CA ARG A 169 -9.06 7.36 2.93
C ARG A 169 -8.92 8.42 4.00
N LEU A 170 -8.76 7.96 5.23
CA LEU A 170 -8.33 8.80 6.33
C LEU A 170 -6.88 9.24 6.09
N ARG A 171 -6.57 10.50 6.37
CA ARG A 171 -5.24 11.09 6.17
C ARG A 171 -4.40 11.17 7.45
N TYR A 172 -4.68 10.35 8.46
CA TYR A 172 -3.89 10.33 9.69
C TYR A 172 -2.42 9.96 9.44
N GLY A 173 -2.11 9.22 8.39
CA GLY A 173 -0.71 8.94 8.00
C GLY A 173 0.05 10.17 7.49
N GLN A 174 -0.68 11.19 7.01
CA GLN A 174 -0.15 12.46 6.53
C GLN A 174 -0.06 13.50 7.65
N TYR A 175 -1.12 13.64 8.45
CA TYR A 175 -1.23 14.69 9.47
C TYR A 175 -0.94 14.22 10.90
N GLY A 176 -0.71 12.92 11.11
CA GLY A 176 -0.57 12.31 12.43
C GLY A 176 -1.92 12.01 13.06
N TYR A 177 -1.94 11.02 13.96
CA TYR A 177 -3.17 10.57 14.61
C TYR A 177 -3.86 11.69 15.38
N ASN A 178 -3.12 12.39 16.24
CA ASN A 178 -3.70 13.39 17.13
C ASN A 178 -4.35 14.54 16.35
N HIS A 179 -3.58 15.23 15.50
CA HIS A 179 -4.09 16.39 14.77
C HIS A 179 -5.20 16.03 13.79
N TYR A 180 -5.08 14.90 13.07
CA TYR A 180 -6.10 14.48 12.12
C TYR A 180 -7.41 14.10 12.81
N PHE A 181 -7.37 13.28 13.87
CA PHE A 181 -8.60 12.85 14.53
C PHE A 181 -9.25 13.96 15.36
N CYS A 182 -8.47 14.92 15.90
CA CYS A 182 -9.03 16.15 16.43
C CYS A 182 -9.76 16.95 15.34
N ALA A 183 -9.15 17.11 14.16
CA ALA A 183 -9.81 17.80 13.05
C ALA A 183 -11.08 17.05 12.63
N TYR A 184 -11.02 15.72 12.59
CA TYR A 184 -12.15 14.87 12.25
C TYR A 184 -13.34 15.03 13.18
N ALA A 185 -13.09 15.18 14.49
CA ALA A 185 -14.14 15.38 15.47
C ALA A 185 -14.67 16.81 15.53
N LEU A 186 -13.80 17.81 15.35
CA LEU A 186 -14.12 19.24 15.56
C LEU A 186 -14.63 19.94 14.30
N TYR A 187 -14.29 19.45 13.11
CA TYR A 187 -14.63 20.06 11.81
C TYR A 187 -15.24 19.01 10.85
N PRO A 188 -16.39 18.42 11.20
CA PRO A 188 -16.98 17.32 10.43
C PRO A 188 -17.35 17.73 9.00
N GLU A 189 -17.77 18.97 8.76
CA GLU A 189 -18.14 19.47 7.42
C GLU A 189 -16.92 19.53 6.49
N VAL A 190 -15.75 19.88 7.03
CA VAL A 190 -14.49 19.89 6.26
C VAL A 190 -14.06 18.46 5.93
N MET A 191 -14.21 17.52 6.86
CA MET A 191 -13.89 16.12 6.58
C MET A 191 -14.85 15.51 5.55
N GLU A 192 -16.14 15.82 5.64
CA GLU A 192 -17.13 15.38 4.66
C GLU A 192 -16.73 15.85 3.25
N GLU A 193 -16.33 17.11 3.09
CA GLU A 193 -15.84 17.63 1.82
C GLU A 193 -14.54 16.92 1.35
N ASP A 194 -13.60 16.60 2.25
CA ASP A 194 -12.40 15.80 1.89
C ASP A 194 -12.80 14.40 1.37
N PHE A 195 -13.72 13.72 2.05
CA PHE A 195 -14.20 12.41 1.60
C PHE A 195 -14.95 12.50 0.28
N ARG A 196 -15.82 13.50 0.11
CA ARG A 196 -16.60 13.73 -1.10
C ARG A 196 -15.68 13.98 -2.30
N LEU A 197 -14.69 14.87 -2.16
CA LEU A 197 -13.72 15.15 -3.23
C LEU A 197 -12.83 13.95 -3.57
N GLN A 198 -12.44 13.16 -2.56
CA GLN A 198 -11.73 11.90 -2.81
C GLN A 198 -12.61 10.89 -3.55
N ALA A 199 -13.90 10.81 -3.22
CA ALA A 199 -14.85 9.92 -3.88
C ALA A 199 -15.12 10.35 -5.32
N ASP A 200 -15.31 11.65 -5.55
CA ASP A 200 -15.50 12.22 -6.89
C ASP A 200 -14.33 11.87 -7.82
N LEU A 201 -13.09 11.97 -7.32
CA LEU A 201 -11.90 11.57 -8.07
C LEU A 201 -11.80 10.04 -8.22
N ALA A 202 -12.23 9.26 -7.23
CA ALA A 202 -12.08 7.81 -7.24
C ALA A 202 -13.00 7.08 -8.25
N VAL A 203 -14.06 7.74 -8.71
CA VAL A 203 -15.00 7.21 -9.72
C VAL A 203 -14.73 7.74 -11.13
N LYS A 204 -13.65 8.51 -11.31
CA LYS A 204 -13.07 8.84 -12.61
C LYS A 204 -12.18 7.69 -13.04
#